data_AF-A0AAW1T6C0-F1
#
_entry.id   AF-A0AAW1T6C0-F1
#
_cell.length_a   1.000
_cell.length_b   1.000
_cell.length_c   1.000
_cell.angle_alpha   90.00
_cell.angle_beta   90.00
_cell.angle_gamma   90.00
#
_symmetry.space_group_name_H-M   'P 1'
#
loop_
_entity.id
_entity.type
_entity.pdbx_description
1 polymer ?
#
loop_
_entity_poly.entity_id
_entity_poly.type
_entity_poly.pdbx_seq_one_letter_code
_entity_poly.pdbx_strand_id
1 'polypeptide(L)'
;MSRHKGDYLSPDLEEAEADQLKLAVSDILCDTPSRRQEFSDATYNIEHGGTGDPTFAAYCRRIQTDGFWGGAAELSALSQLLKVPITVYQPDPSSGYEPIVVYGQQWTVPKAGGRSRKMVNLLYSSGNHYDLLI
;
A
#
# COMPACT_ATOMS: atom_id res chain seq x y z
N MET A 1 -2.57 -17.87 -2.82
CA MET A 1 -1.65 -17.95 -3.97
C MET A 1 -2.08 -16.91 -4.98
N SER A 2 -1.22 -15.94 -5.22
CA SER A 2 -1.48 -14.79 -6.07
C SER A 2 -1.37 -15.20 -7.54
N ARG A 3 -2.26 -14.67 -8.38
CA ARG A 3 -2.24 -14.91 -9.83
C ARG A 3 -1.79 -13.65 -10.55
N HIS A 4 -0.77 -13.76 -11.40
CA HIS A 4 -0.33 -12.69 -12.29
C HIS A 4 -0.53 -13.14 -13.74
N LYS A 5 -1.34 -12.41 -14.50
CA LYS A 5 -1.67 -12.70 -15.91
C LYS A 5 -2.21 -14.14 -16.16
N GLY A 6 -2.78 -14.77 -15.14
CA GLY A 6 -3.35 -16.12 -15.24
C GLY A 6 -2.46 -17.23 -14.67
N ASP A 7 -1.18 -16.93 -14.41
CA ASP A 7 -0.23 -17.88 -13.84
C ASP A 7 -0.11 -17.70 -12.33
N TYR A 8 0.13 -18.81 -11.62
CA TYR A 8 0.43 -18.80 -10.19
C TYR A 8 1.88 -18.32 -10.00
N LEU A 9 2.07 -17.31 -9.15
CA LEU A 9 3.40 -16.92 -8.72
C LEU A 9 3.90 -17.93 -7.68
N SER A 10 5.20 -18.23 -7.71
CA SER A 10 5.83 -18.98 -6.62
C SER A 10 5.92 -18.09 -5.38
N PRO A 11 5.89 -18.65 -4.15
CA PRO A 11 6.08 -17.88 -2.91
C PRO A 11 7.31 -16.97 -2.96
N ASP A 12 8.45 -17.49 -3.43
CA ASP A 12 9.69 -16.73 -3.56
C ASP A 12 9.57 -15.51 -4.49
N LEU A 13 8.76 -15.63 -5.55
CA LEU A 13 8.54 -14.53 -6.49
C LEU A 13 7.55 -13.52 -5.93
N GLU A 14 6.51 -13.97 -5.23
CA GLU A 14 5.60 -13.06 -4.51
C GLU A 14 6.37 -12.23 -3.47
N GLU A 15 7.26 -12.87 -2.70
CA GLU A 15 8.12 -12.21 -1.73
C GLU A 15 9.10 -11.22 -2.38
N ALA A 16 9.79 -11.65 -3.45
CA ALA A 16 10.72 -10.78 -4.17
C ALA A 16 10.04 -9.53 -4.75
N GLU A 17 8.83 -9.67 -5.34
CA GLU A 17 8.05 -8.54 -5.83
C GLU A 17 7.55 -7.64 -4.69
N ALA A 18 7.15 -8.21 -3.55
CA ALA A 18 6.77 -7.45 -2.37
C ALA A 18 7.95 -6.66 -1.79
N ASP A 19 9.15 -7.22 -1.80
CA ASP A 19 10.37 -6.53 -1.38
C ASP A 19 10.73 -5.36 -2.30
N GLN A 20 10.45 -5.45 -3.60
CA GLN A 20 10.60 -4.29 -4.49
C GLN A 20 9.68 -3.13 -4.09
N LEU A 21 8.45 -3.41 -3.66
CA LEU A 21 7.54 -2.39 -3.15
C LEU A 21 8.06 -1.77 -1.86
N LYS A 22 8.58 -2.57 -0.93
CA LYS A 22 9.21 -2.10 0.32
C LYS A 22 10.41 -1.18 0.04
N LEU A 23 11.30 -1.59 -0.87
CA LEU A 23 12.46 -0.79 -1.27
C LEU A 23 12.03 0.53 -1.91
N ALA A 24 11.01 0.51 -2.76
CA ALA A 24 10.49 1.73 -3.38
C ALA A 24 9.91 2.71 -2.35
N VAL A 25 9.18 2.22 -1.34
CA VAL A 25 8.69 3.07 -0.23
C VAL A 25 9.85 3.60 0.61
N SER A 26 10.83 2.76 0.93
CA SER A 26 12.02 3.16 1.68
C SER A 26 12.80 4.26 0.96
N ASP A 27 13.00 4.15 -0.36
CA ASP A 27 13.72 5.16 -1.14
C ASP A 27 13.05 6.55 -1.05
N ILE A 28 11.73 6.58 -1.27
CA ILE A 28 10.98 7.84 -1.32
C ILE A 28 10.76 8.47 0.05
N LEU A 29 10.60 7.65 1.10
CA LEU A 29 10.32 8.14 2.45
C LEU A 29 11.59 8.32 3.27
N CYS A 30 12.59 7.45 3.17
CA CYS A 30 13.76 7.46 4.05
C CYS A 30 14.97 8.13 3.42
N ASP A 31 15.30 7.77 2.17
CA ASP A 31 16.58 8.13 1.56
C ASP A 31 16.54 9.47 0.83
N THR A 32 15.36 9.92 0.41
CA THR A 32 15.20 11.17 -0.36
C THR A 32 14.32 12.21 0.36
N PRO A 33 14.86 13.06 1.25
CA PRO A 33 14.08 14.06 2.00
C PRO A 33 13.29 15.05 1.13
N SER A 34 13.81 15.38 -0.06
CA SER A 34 13.12 16.26 -1.01
C SER A 34 11.86 15.60 -1.59
N ARG A 35 11.92 14.30 -1.91
CA ARG A 35 10.78 13.53 -2.40
C ARG A 35 9.78 13.23 -1.29
N ARG A 36 10.24 13.01 -0.06
CA ARG A 36 9.39 12.76 1.11
C ARG A 36 8.28 13.80 1.26
N GLN A 37 8.56 15.07 0.95
CA GLN A 37 7.58 16.17 1.06
C GLN A 37 6.37 15.98 0.13
N GLU A 38 6.51 15.21 -0.95
CA GLU A 38 5.40 14.88 -1.83
C GLU A 38 4.43 13.89 -1.18
N PHE A 39 4.88 13.09 -0.20
CA PHE A 39 4.12 11.98 0.40
C PHE A 39 3.58 12.32 1.80
N SER A 40 2.94 13.49 1.94
CA SER A 40 2.48 14.03 3.23
C SER A 40 1.59 13.08 4.03
N ASP A 41 0.71 12.34 3.35
CA ASP A 41 -0.20 11.40 4.01
C ASP A 41 0.56 10.22 4.60
N ALA A 42 1.56 9.69 3.87
CA ALA A 42 2.40 8.61 4.37
C ALA A 42 3.26 9.09 5.56
N THR A 43 3.86 10.27 5.46
CA THR A 43 4.66 10.83 6.56
C THR A 43 3.82 11.10 7.80
N TYR A 44 2.62 11.65 7.62
CA TYR A 44 1.69 11.89 8.72
C TYR A 44 1.35 10.59 9.46
N ASN A 45 1.04 9.52 8.73
CA ASN A 45 0.74 8.22 9.32
C ASN A 45 1.94 7.65 10.11
N ILE A 46 3.17 7.81 9.62
CA ILE A 46 4.36 7.35 10.35
C ILE A 46 4.57 8.16 11.63
N GLU A 47 4.50 9.49 11.56
CA GLU A 47 4.76 10.38 12.69
C GLU A 47 3.71 10.28 13.80
N HIS A 48 2.47 9.92 13.45
CA HIS A 48 1.34 9.83 14.39
C HIS A 48 1.06 8.39 14.83
N GLY A 49 2.05 7.49 14.70
CA GLY A 49 2.00 6.15 15.28
C GLY A 49 1.23 5.11 14.46
N GLY A 50 0.86 5.43 13.22
CA GLY A 50 0.17 4.51 12.30
C GLY A 50 0.99 3.27 11.90
N THR A 51 2.30 3.27 12.17
CA THR A 51 3.18 2.10 11.95
C THR A 51 3.57 1.37 13.24
N GLY A 52 3.23 1.93 14.41
CA GLY A 52 3.71 1.44 15.71
C GLY A 52 5.17 1.77 16.04
N ASP A 53 5.88 2.50 15.17
CA ASP A 53 7.24 2.95 15.42
C ASP A 53 7.25 4.23 16.27
N PRO A 54 8.18 4.37 17.24
CA PRO A 54 8.22 5.55 18.11
C PRO A 54 8.76 6.81 17.41
N THR A 55 9.45 6.66 16.28
CA THR A 55 10.01 7.76 15.49
C THR A 55 10.06 7.40 14.02
N PHE A 56 10.09 8.42 13.15
CA PHE A 56 10.31 8.23 11.71
C PHE A 56 11.65 7.52 11.40
N ALA A 57 12.70 7.81 12.19
CA ALA A 57 13.99 7.14 12.03
C ALA A 57 13.94 5.65 12.40
N ALA A 58 13.12 5.27 13.40
CA ALA A 58 12.90 3.87 13.76
C ALA A 58 12.14 3.14 12.63
N TYR A 59 11.10 3.78 12.08
CA TYR A 59 10.40 3.28 10.90
C TYR A 59 11.36 3.01 9.73
N CYS A 60 12.22 3.97 9.38
CA CYS A 60 13.18 3.80 8.28
C CYS A 60 14.18 2.66 8.46
N ARG A 61 14.52 2.32 9.70
CA ARG A 61 15.35 1.14 9.98
C ARG A 61 14.56 -0.16 9.85
N ARG A 62 13.25 -0.13 10.16
CA ARG A 62 12.40 -1.33 10.24
C ARG A 62 11.76 -1.69 8.90
N ILE A 63 11.43 -0.74 8.04
CA ILE A 63 10.80 -1.05 6.73
C ILE A 63 11.64 -1.98 5.85
N GLN A 64 12.96 -1.97 6.02
CA GLN A 64 13.89 -2.81 5.28
C GLN A 64 14.11 -4.19 5.92
N THR A 65 13.59 -4.46 7.12
CA THR A 65 13.78 -5.76 7.78
C THR A 65 12.75 -6.78 7.34
N ASP A 66 13.13 -8.06 7.36
CA ASP A 66 12.22 -9.17 7.15
C ASP A 66 11.11 -9.18 8.22
N GLY A 67 9.91 -9.60 7.83
CA GLY A 67 8.75 -9.62 8.72
C GLY A 67 8.15 -8.24 9.05
N PHE A 68 8.57 -7.17 8.36
CA PHE A 68 7.89 -5.88 8.44
C PHE A 68 6.46 -5.96 7.88
N TRP A 69 5.47 -5.50 8.67
CA TRP A 69 4.08 -5.42 8.26
C TRP A 69 3.80 -4.03 7.69
N GLY A 70 3.42 -3.97 6.41
CA GLY A 70 2.96 -2.74 5.77
C GLY A 70 1.52 -2.39 6.16
N GLY A 71 1.20 -1.10 6.15
CA GLY A 71 -0.12 -0.59 6.48
C GLY A 71 -0.44 0.72 5.77
N ALA A 72 -1.16 1.61 6.47
CA ALA A 72 -1.68 2.84 5.87
C ALA A 72 -0.60 3.75 5.26
N ALA A 73 0.58 3.82 5.88
CA ALA A 73 1.69 4.62 5.38
C ALA A 73 2.21 4.10 4.02
N GLU A 74 2.51 2.80 3.93
CA GLU A 74 3.00 2.15 2.72
C GLU A 74 1.96 2.20 1.60
N LEU A 75 0.70 1.91 1.92
CA LEU A 75 -0.39 1.92 0.94
C LEU A 75 -0.61 3.33 0.35
N SER A 76 -0.55 4.37 1.19
CA SER A 76 -0.63 5.75 0.74
C SER A 76 0.56 6.12 -0.16
N ALA A 77 1.78 5.81 0.28
CA ALA A 77 3.01 6.07 -0.47
C ALA A 77 3.02 5.37 -1.84
N LEU A 78 2.65 4.08 -1.88
CA LEU A 78 2.58 3.29 -3.11
C LEU A 78 1.49 3.78 -4.05
N SER A 79 0.30 4.11 -3.53
CA SER A 79 -0.79 4.64 -4.35
C SER A 79 -0.37 5.93 -5.05
N GLN A 80 0.34 6.81 -4.35
CA GLN A 80 0.86 8.04 -4.92
C GLN A 80 2.02 7.80 -5.90
N LEU A 81 2.98 6.95 -5.54
CA LEU A 81 4.16 6.64 -6.37
C LEU A 81 3.76 6.01 -7.71
N LEU A 82 2.92 4.96 -7.66
CA LEU A 82 2.46 4.21 -8.82
C LEU A 82 1.29 4.89 -9.53
N LYS A 83 0.68 5.89 -8.88
CA LYS A 83 -0.52 6.60 -9.33
C LYS A 83 -1.68 5.64 -9.57
N VAL A 84 -1.83 4.64 -8.72
CA VAL A 84 -2.87 3.62 -8.78
C VAL A 84 -3.76 3.77 -7.56
N PRO A 85 -5.09 3.86 -7.72
CA PRO A 85 -5.98 3.90 -6.57
C PRO A 85 -5.97 2.54 -5.85
N ILE A 86 -5.93 2.55 -4.52
CA ILE A 86 -6.00 1.35 -3.69
C ILE A 86 -7.21 1.48 -2.78
N THR A 87 -8.12 0.51 -2.81
CA THR A 87 -9.27 0.48 -1.91
C THR A 87 -9.15 -0.69 -0.96
N VAL A 88 -9.24 -0.40 0.34
CA VAL A 88 -9.30 -1.41 1.39
C VAL A 88 -10.75 -1.64 1.76
N TYR A 89 -11.16 -2.90 1.76
CA TYR A 89 -12.49 -3.37 2.13
C TYR A 89 -12.44 -4.13 3.44
N GLN A 90 -13.54 -4.15 4.18
CA GLN A 90 -13.77 -5.09 5.27
C GLN A 90 -14.99 -5.99 4.98
N PRO A 91 -15.06 -7.20 5.53
CA PRO A 91 -16.26 -8.03 5.43
C PRO A 91 -17.46 -7.35 6.09
N ASP A 92 -18.57 -7.26 5.37
CA ASP A 92 -19.84 -6.79 5.88
C ASP A 92 -20.90 -7.92 5.79
N PRO A 93 -21.53 -8.34 6.90
CA PRO A 93 -22.50 -9.43 6.89
C PRO A 93 -23.73 -9.20 6.00
N SER A 94 -24.05 -7.95 5.68
CA SER A 94 -25.27 -7.58 4.96
C SER A 94 -25.06 -7.39 3.45
N SER A 95 -23.86 -6.97 3.05
CA SER A 95 -23.52 -6.55 1.69
C SER A 95 -22.27 -7.24 1.12
N GLY A 96 -21.65 -8.13 1.89
CA GLY A 96 -20.45 -8.87 1.52
C GLY A 96 -19.18 -8.13 1.90
N TYR A 97 -18.90 -7.01 1.23
CA TYR A 97 -17.71 -6.19 1.47
C TYR A 97 -18.03 -4.70 1.38
N GLU A 98 -17.57 -3.93 2.37
CA GLU A 98 -17.70 -2.48 2.37
C GLU A 98 -16.32 -1.80 2.33
N PRO A 99 -16.15 -0.71 1.54
CA PRO A 99 -14.89 0.01 1.47
C PRO A 99 -14.69 0.83 2.74
N ILE A 100 -13.54 0.67 3.40
CA ILE A 100 -13.18 1.40 4.61
C ILE A 100 -12.20 2.55 4.35
N VAL A 101 -11.33 2.41 3.35
CA VAL A 101 -10.35 3.44 2.98
C VAL A 101 -10.08 3.40 1.47
N VAL A 102 -9.92 4.56 0.84
CA VAL A 102 -9.48 4.69 -0.55
C VAL A 102 -8.24 5.58 -0.60
N TYR A 103 -7.09 5.00 -0.93
CA TYR A 103 -5.87 5.74 -1.20
C TYR A 103 -5.82 6.17 -2.66
N GLY A 104 -5.36 7.41 -2.89
CA GLY A 104 -5.17 7.93 -4.25
C GLY A 104 -6.47 8.12 -5.02
N GLN A 105 -7.53 8.63 -4.36
CA GLN A 105 -8.84 8.87 -4.98
C GLN A 105 -8.74 9.72 -6.27
N GLN A 106 -7.77 10.64 -6.34
CA GLN A 106 -7.48 11.44 -7.53
C GLN A 106 -7.08 10.63 -8.77
N TRP A 107 -6.69 9.35 -8.60
CA TRP A 107 -6.34 8.44 -9.68
C TRP A 107 -7.53 7.63 -10.21
N THR A 108 -8.69 7.71 -9.56
CA THR A 108 -9.92 6.99 -9.97
C THR A 108 -10.58 7.64 -11.19
N VAL A 109 -10.50 8.97 -11.30
CA VAL A 109 -11.14 9.72 -12.38
C VAL A 109 -10.23 9.71 -13.62
N PRO A 110 -10.71 9.25 -14.79
CA PRO A 110 -9.94 9.37 -16.03
C PRO A 110 -9.74 10.85 -16.35
N LYS A 111 -8.51 11.25 -16.68
CA LYS A 111 -8.30 12.52 -17.38
C LYS A 111 -9.04 12.46 -18.72
N ALA A 112 -9.63 13.56 -19.16
CA ALA A 112 -10.43 13.61 -20.39
C ALA A 112 -9.74 12.89 -21.56
N GLY A 113 -10.39 11.84 -22.10
CA GLY A 113 -9.87 11.00 -23.19
C GLY A 113 -8.97 9.82 -22.77
N GLY A 114 -8.69 9.65 -21.47
CA GLY A 114 -7.87 8.56 -20.93
C GLY A 114 -8.68 7.33 -20.50
N ARG A 115 -8.01 6.18 -20.40
CA ARG A 115 -8.58 4.97 -19.78
C ARG A 115 -8.58 5.11 -18.26
N SER A 116 -9.62 4.61 -17.60
CA SER A 116 -9.60 4.45 -16.14
C SER A 116 -8.44 3.53 -15.74
N ARG A 117 -7.73 3.90 -14.67
CA ARG A 117 -6.71 3.02 -14.10
C ARG A 117 -7.39 1.86 -13.37
N LYS A 118 -6.83 0.67 -13.50
CA LYS A 118 -7.28 -0.48 -12.72
C LYS A 118 -6.97 -0.20 -11.25
N MET A 119 -7.99 -0.32 -10.41
CA MET A 119 -7.88 -0.19 -8.97
C MET A 119 -7.31 -1.47 -8.37
N VAL A 120 -6.53 -1.34 -7.31
CA VAL A 120 -6.12 -2.47 -6.47
C VAL A 120 -7.10 -2.55 -5.31
N ASN A 121 -7.78 -3.68 -5.17
CA ASN A 121 -8.71 -3.91 -4.07
C ASN A 121 -8.04 -4.85 -3.07
N LEU A 122 -7.97 -4.42 -1.81
CA LEU A 122 -7.47 -5.21 -0.71
C LEU A 122 -8.62 -5.53 0.24
N LEU A 123 -8.63 -6.73 0.77
CA LEU A 123 -9.50 -7.14 1.88
C LEU A 123 -8.69 -7.07 3.16
N TYR A 124 -9.11 -6.25 4.11
CA TYR A 124 -8.59 -6.25 5.46
C TYR A 124 -9.41 -7.25 6.31
N SER A 125 -8.80 -8.38 6.63
CA SER A 125 -9.46 -9.47 7.36
C SER A 125 -9.16 -9.40 8.86
N SER A 126 -9.91 -10.19 9.64
CA SER A 126 -9.64 -10.36 11.07
C SER A 126 -8.20 -10.84 11.29
N GLY A 127 -7.46 -10.17 12.18
CA GLY A 127 -6.06 -10.52 12.49
C GLY A 127 -4.99 -9.62 11.86
N ASN A 128 -5.35 -8.40 11.42
CA ASN A 128 -4.42 -7.40 10.85
C ASN A 128 -3.77 -7.85 9.52
N HIS A 129 -4.48 -8.65 8.73
CA HIS A 129 -4.00 -9.22 7.47
C HIS A 129 -4.68 -8.56 6.26
N TYR A 130 -3.92 -8.42 5.17
CA TYR A 130 -4.42 -7.94 3.88
C TYR A 130 -4.38 -9.06 2.85
N ASP A 131 -5.51 -9.29 2.20
CA ASP A 131 -5.63 -10.20 1.05
C ASP A 131 -5.96 -9.41 -0.22
N LEU A 132 -5.53 -9.91 -1.38
CA LEU A 132 -5.97 -9.35 -2.66
C LEU A 132 -7.45 -9.72 -2.90
N LEU A 133 -8.29 -8.71 -3.15
CA LEU A 133 -9.69 -8.90 -3.52
C LEU A 133 -9.84 -8.83 -5.04
N ILE A 134 -10.16 -9.96 -5.68
CA ILE A 134 -10.27 -10.12 -7.16
C ILE A 134 -11.70 -10.24 -7.65
#